data_AF-A0A840V2S4-F1
#
_entry.id   AF-A0A840V2S4-F1
#
_cell.length_a   1.000
_cell.length_b   1.000
_cell.length_c   1.000
_cell.angle_alpha   90.00
_cell.angle_beta   90.00
_cell.angle_gamma   90.00
#
_symmetry.space_group_name_H-M   'P 1'
#
loop_
_entity.id
_entity.type
_entity.pdbx_description
1 polymer ?
#
loop_
_entity_poly.entity_id
_entity_poly.type
_entity_poly.pdbx_seq_one_letter_code
_entity_poly.pdbx_strand_id
1 'polypeptide(L)' 'MSVYDYEVDETVFAYRLAAGASYQFNDNWGTELAYEYLATDNISYNLIEVEDISSSNLVLSLKFMF' A
#
# COMPACT_ATOMS: atom_id res chain seq x y z
N MET A 1 -23.84 25.51 22.97
CA MET A 1 -23.31 24.16 22.72
C MET A 1 -22.71 24.21 21.32
N SER A 2 -21.41 24.48 21.19
CA SER A 2 -20.74 24.59 19.89
C SER A 2 -20.32 23.21 19.43
N VAL A 3 -20.82 22.81 18.28
CA VAL A 3 -20.35 21.64 17.54
C VAL A 3 -18.95 21.99 17.07
N TYR A 4 -17.93 21.42 17.71
CA TYR A 4 -16.58 21.41 17.17
C TYR A 4 -16.60 20.41 16.02
N ASP A 5 -16.67 20.94 14.79
CA ASP A 5 -16.37 20.17 13.59
C ASP A 5 -14.87 19.89 13.63
N TYR A 6 -14.51 18.67 14.04
CA TYR A 6 -13.15 18.18 13.95
C TYR A 6 -12.98 17.73 12.50
N GLU A 7 -12.59 18.65 11.62
CA GLU A 7 -12.06 18.30 10.30
C GLU A 7 -10.77 17.51 10.54
N VAL A 8 -10.93 16.20 10.69
CA VAL A 8 -9.79 15.28 10.66
C VAL A 8 -9.42 15.17 9.19
N ASP A 9 -8.34 15.84 8.80
CA ASP A 9 -7.68 15.55 7.53
C ASP A 9 -7.12 14.12 7.61
N GLU A 10 -7.95 13.13 7.28
CA GLU A 10 -7.62 11.69 7.26
C GLU A 10 -6.77 11.29 6.03
N THR A 11 -6.07 12.25 5.40
CA THR A 11 -5.23 11.97 4.23
C THR A 11 -3.79 11.81 4.66
N VAL A 12 -3.26 10.61 4.51
CA VAL A 12 -1.90 10.28 4.90
C VAL A 12 -1.13 9.80 3.68
N PHE A 13 0.06 10.37 3.47
CA PHE A 13 0.93 9.95 2.37
C PHE A 13 1.47 8.54 2.64
N ALA A 14 1.35 7.68 1.64
CA ALA A 14 1.88 6.32 1.67
C ALA A 14 2.86 6.12 0.51
N TYR A 15 4.03 5.56 0.83
CA TYR A 15 5.06 5.18 -0.13
C TYR A 15 5.07 3.66 -0.28
N ARG A 16 5.11 3.19 -1.53
CA ARG A 16 5.17 1.77 -1.86
C ARG A 16 6.43 1.48 -2.67
N LEU A 17 7.23 0.53 -2.20
CA LEU A 17 8.36 -0.04 -2.93
C LEU A 17 8.00 -1.48 -3.28
N ALA A 18 8.10 -1.83 -4.57
CA ALA A 18 7.84 -3.18 -5.04
C ALA A 18 9.03 -3.69 -5.86
N ALA A 19 9.40 -4.95 -5.63
CA ALA A 19 10.41 -5.65 -6.40
C ALA A 19 9.90 -7.07 -6.69
N GLY A 20 10.06 -7.55 -7.91
CA GLY A 20 9.50 -8.83 -8.31
C GLY A 20 10.08 -9.36 -9.61
N ALA A 21 9.68 -10.59 -9.92
CA ALA A 21 9.98 -11.26 -11.18
C ALA A 21 8.68 -11.62 -11.88
N SER A 22 8.64 -11.36 -13.19
CA SER A 22 7.55 -11.78 -14.06
C SER A 22 8.02 -12.89 -14.99
N TYR A 23 7.11 -13.80 -15.30
CA TYR A 23 7.33 -14.85 -16.28
C TYR A 23 6.16 -14.89 -17.25
N GLN A 24 6.47 -14.83 -18.55
CA GLN A 24 5.49 -14.93 -19.61
C GLN A 24 5.38 -16.38 -20.06
N PHE A 25 4.19 -16.97 -19.94
CA PHE A 25 3.92 -18.31 -20.45
C PHE A 25 3.77 -18.29 -21.97
N ASN A 26 3.00 -17.32 -22.47
CA ASN A 26 2.59 -17.19 -23.87
C ASN A 26 2.39 -15.69 -24.18
N ASP A 27 2.15 -15.33 -25.45
CA ASP A 27 1.90 -13.95 -25.87
C ASP A 27 0.75 -13.27 -25.10
N ASN A 28 -0.21 -14.05 -24.60
CA ASN A 28 -1.39 -13.54 -23.88
C ASN A 28 -1.37 -13.77 -22.36
N TRP A 29 -0.49 -14.62 -21.83
CA TRP A 29 -0.56 -15.05 -20.43
C TRP A 29 0.81 -14.97 -19.75
N GLY A 30 0.83 -14.47 -18.52
CA GLY A 30 2.00 -14.46 -17.67
C GLY A 30 1.66 -14.53 -16.19
N THR A 31 2.66 -14.72 -15.36
CA THR A 31 2.57 -14.67 -13.90
C THR A 31 3.59 -13.68 -13.35
N GLU A 32 3.34 -13.15 -12.17
CA GLU A 32 4.28 -12.31 -11.44
C GLU A 32 4.30 -12.68 -9.98
N LEU A 33 5.52 -12.78 -9.43
CA LEU A 33 5.77 -12.87 -8.02
C LEU A 33 6.51 -11.60 -7.60
N ALA A 34 5.88 -10.81 -6.74
CA ALA A 34 6.43 -9.56 -6.24
C ALA A 34 6.42 -9.52 -4.71
N TYR A 35 7.44 -8.89 -4.16
CA TYR A 35 7.48 -8.45 -2.79
C TYR A 35 7.21 -6.95 -2.76
N GLU A 36 6.33 -6.52 -1.87
CA GLU A 36 5.90 -5.14 -1.75
C GLU A 36 6.00 -4.66 -0.32
N TYR A 37 6.73 -3.58 -0.15
CA TYR A 37 6.83 -2.84 1.08
C TYR A 37 5.98 -1.58 0.98
N LEU A 38 5.00 -1.44 1.85
CA LEU A 38 4.18 -0.24 1.98
C LEU A 38 4.50 0.39 3.33
N ALA A 39 4.88 1.66 3.32
CA ALA A 39 5.04 2.47 4.52
C ALA A 39 4.16 3.72 4.40
N THR A 40 3.56 4.11 5.50
CA THR A 40 2.69 5.29 5.58
C THR A 40 3.30 6.26 6.58
N ASP A 41 3.30 7.55 6.25
CA ASP A 41 3.77 8.59 7.17
C ASP A 41 2.89 8.65 8.43
N ASN A 42 3.44 9.16 9.54
CA ASN A 42 2.81 9.12 10.85
C ASN A 42 1.41 9.75 10.87
N ILE A 43 0.45 9.02 11.42
CA ILE A 43 -0.91 9.50 11.67
C ILE A 43 -0.98 9.98 13.13
N SER A 44 -1.00 11.30 13.36
CA SER A 44 -1.24 11.83 14.70
C SER A 44 -2.73 11.88 15.02
N TYR A 45 -3.25 10.89 15.76
CA TYR A 45 -4.53 11.00 16.46
C TYR A 45 -4.31 11.19 17.96
N ASN A 46 -4.81 12.30 18.49
CA ASN A 46 -5.11 12.59 19.89
C ASN A 46 -4.44 11.65 20.94
N LEU A 47 -3.17 11.93 21.23
CA LEU A 47 -2.36 11.33 22.32
C LEU A 47 -1.92 9.86 22.15
N ILE A 48 -2.10 9.26 20.97
CA ILE A 48 -1.49 7.97 20.62
C ILE A 48 -0.76 8.16 19.29
N GLU A 49 0.56 8.33 19.37
CA GLU A 49 1.44 8.29 18.19
C GLU A 49 1.51 6.84 17.71
N VAL A 50 0.85 6.53 16.59
CA VAL A 50 1.13 5.30 15.85
C VAL A 50 2.32 5.61 14.96
N GLU A 51 3.51 5.36 15.49
CA GLU A 51 4.77 5.44 14.74
C GLU A 51 4.79 4.37 13.64
N ASP A 52 5.02 4.80 12.40
CA ASP A 52 5.41 4.00 11.23
C ASP A 52 4.57 2.74 10.98
N ILE A 53 3.38 2.91 10.37
CA ILE A 53 2.63 1.79 9.81
C ILE A 53 3.38 1.28 8.57
N SER A 54 4.06 0.14 8.71
CA SER A 54 4.69 -0.58 7.61
C SER A 54 4.07 -1.97 7.40
N SER A 55 3.98 -2.39 6.15
CA SER A 55 3.55 -3.75 5.78
C SER A 55 4.45 -4.34 4.71
N SER A 56 4.68 -5.65 4.85
CA SER A 56 5.48 -6.47 3.96
C SER A 56 4.59 -7.52 3.33
N ASN A 57 4.33 -7.37 2.03
CA ASN A 57 3.36 -8.17 1.31
C ASN A 57 4.06 -9.02 0.25
N LEU A 58 3.63 -10.27 0.12
CA LEU A 58 4.04 -11.15 -0.97
C LEU A 58 2.84 -11.34 -1.91
N VAL A 59 3.02 -10.97 -3.17
CA VAL A 59 1.97 -10.90 -4.17
C VAL A 59 2.26 -11.90 -5.28
N LEU A 60 1.31 -12.80 -5.53
CA LEU A 60 1.29 -13.68 -6.69
C LEU A 60 0.15 -13.28 -7.61
N SER A 61 0.45 -12.96 -8.86
CA SER A 61 -0.53 -12.46 -9.84
C SER A 61 -0.52 -13.29 -11.11
N LEU A 62 -1.70 -13.56 -11.67
CA LEU A 62 -1.87 -14.05 -13.04
C LEU A 62 -2.26 -12.87 -13.94
N LYS A 63 -1.53 -12.68 -15.05
CA LYS A 63 -1.71 -11.56 -15.99
C LYS A 63 -2.23 -12.07 -17.33
N PHE A 64 -3.23 -11.39 -17.86
CA PHE A 64 -3.71 -11.55 -19.23
C PHE A 64 -3.42 -10.28 -20.03
N MET A 65 -2.81 -10.43 -21.21
CA MET A 65 -2.44 -9.33 -22.11
C MET A 65 -3.24 -9.45 -23.42
N PHE A 66 -3.92 -8.36 -23.79
CA PHE A 66 -4.78 -8.22 -24.98
C PHE A 66 -4.20 -7.22 -25.98
#